data_AF-A0A7J3D854-F1
#
_entry.id   AF-A0A7J3D854-F1
#
_cell.length_a   1.000
_cell.length_b   1.000
_cell.length_c   1.000
_cell.angle_alpha   90.00
_cell.angle_beta   90.00
_cell.angle_gamma   90.00
#
_symmetry.space_group_name_H-M   'P 1'
#
loop_
_entity.id
_entity.type
_entity.pdbx_description
1 polymer ?
#
loop_
_entity_poly.entity_id
_entity_poly.type
_entity_poly.pdbx_seq_one_letter_code
_entity_poly.pdbx_strand_id
1 'polypeptide(L)'
;MDIEEIAELIRSMKIRGAGEIARTAAQALKDLAISYNGNDIDQFRSLIQKGKDILLSTRPTAVSLWNAVHSVLKNVKNFDSVDELKSLITKNADNFISKSREAVRIIGEIGAKRINSGDCILTHCNSKAALS
;
A
#
# COMPACT_ATOMS: atom_id res chain seq x y z
N MET A 1 -10.48 -5.56 -9.27
CA MET A 1 -9.56 -4.90 -10.20
C MET A 1 -8.32 -5.77 -10.23
N ASP A 2 -7.84 -6.13 -11.42
CA ASP A 2 -6.64 -6.94 -11.52
C ASP A 2 -5.39 -6.13 -11.14
N ILE A 3 -4.31 -6.79 -10.74
CA ILE A 3 -3.09 -6.10 -10.28
C ILE A 3 -2.40 -5.35 -11.43
N GLU A 4 -2.53 -5.84 -12.66
CA GLU A 4 -2.07 -5.20 -13.90
C GLU A 4 -2.84 -3.89 -14.16
N GLU A 5 -4.16 -3.91 -13.96
CA GLU A 5 -5.00 -2.71 -14.10
C GLU A 5 -4.63 -1.67 -13.04
N ILE A 6 -4.45 -2.08 -11.78
CA ILE A 6 -3.97 -1.20 -10.71
C ILE A 6 -2.60 -0.61 -11.07
N ALA A 7 -1.69 -1.43 -11.58
CA ALA A 7 -0.36 -1.01 -11.98
C ALA A 7 -0.42 0.07 -13.07
N GLU A 8 -1.30 -0.09 -14.05
CA GLU A 8 -1.49 0.91 -15.11
C GLU A 8 -2.14 2.19 -14.59
N LEU A 9 -3.09 2.10 -13.66
CA LEU A 9 -3.67 3.28 -13.01
C LEU A 9 -2.62 4.08 -12.20
N ILE A 10 -1.65 3.39 -11.57
CA ILE A 10 -0.53 4.04 -10.87
C ILE A 10 0.44 4.69 -11.88
N ARG A 11 0.79 3.99 -12.97
CA ARG A 11 1.68 4.51 -14.03
C ARG A 11 1.10 5.76 -14.70
N SER A 12 -0.16 5.68 -15.12
CA SER A 12 -0.90 6.77 -15.77
C SER A 12 -1.31 7.91 -14.80
N MET A 13 -0.94 7.82 -13.52
CA MET A 13 -1.26 8.78 -12.47
C MET A 13 -2.76 9.01 -12.24
N LYS A 14 -3.63 8.11 -12.70
CA LYS A 14 -5.05 8.08 -12.30
C LYS A 14 -5.16 7.77 -10.80
N ILE A 15 -4.31 6.88 -10.30
CA ILE A 15 -4.03 6.69 -8.88
C ILE A 15 -2.73 7.43 -8.56
N ARG A 16 -2.83 8.48 -7.74
CA ARG A 16 -1.71 9.38 -7.43
C ARG A 16 -1.74 9.85 -5.98
N GLY A 17 -0.60 10.36 -5.52
CA GLY A 17 -0.37 10.72 -4.12
C GLY A 17 0.25 9.56 -3.36
N ALA A 18 1.32 9.83 -2.62
CA ALA A 18 2.16 8.80 -2.00
C ALA A 18 1.37 7.83 -1.10
N GLY A 19 0.48 8.36 -0.26
CA GLY A 19 -0.35 7.55 0.63
C GLY A 19 -1.42 6.73 -0.10
N GLU A 20 -1.99 7.27 -1.19
CA GLU A 20 -3.01 6.55 -1.96
C GLU A 20 -2.38 5.40 -2.74
N ILE A 21 -1.30 5.67 -3.48
CA ILE A 21 -0.52 4.64 -4.17
C ILE A 21 -0.14 3.50 -3.22
N ALA A 22 0.35 3.83 -2.03
CA ALA A 22 0.75 2.86 -1.02
C ALA A 22 -0.42 1.97 -0.55
N ARG A 23 -1.57 2.57 -0.22
CA ARG A 23 -2.75 1.82 0.23
C ARG A 23 -3.36 0.97 -0.88
N THR A 24 -3.44 1.49 -2.11
CA THR A 24 -3.92 0.73 -3.26
C THR A 24 -3.03 -0.48 -3.53
N ALA A 25 -1.70 -0.33 -3.50
CA ALA A 25 -0.78 -1.44 -3.69
C ALA A 25 -0.89 -2.51 -2.59
N ALA A 26 -1.07 -2.09 -1.34
CA ALA A 26 -1.30 -3.02 -0.24
C ALA A 26 -2.61 -3.81 -0.43
N GLN A 27 -3.68 -3.13 -0.86
CA GLN A 27 -4.95 -3.78 -1.16
C GLN A 27 -4.83 -4.75 -2.35
N ALA A 28 -4.12 -4.36 -3.41
CA ALA A 28 -3.90 -5.19 -4.59
C ALA A 28 -3.23 -6.53 -4.25
N LEU A 29 -2.21 -6.51 -3.39
CA LEU A 29 -1.54 -7.73 -2.94
C LEU A 29 -2.45 -8.61 -2.08
N LYS A 30 -3.31 -8.01 -1.24
CA LYS A 30 -4.32 -8.75 -0.48
C LYS A 30 -5.32 -9.42 -1.42
N ASP A 31 -5.84 -8.69 -2.40
CA ASP A 31 -6.83 -9.21 -3.34
C ASP A 31 -6.23 -10.35 -4.20
N LEU A 32 -4.98 -10.19 -4.66
CA LEU A 32 -4.22 -11.22 -5.38
C LEU A 32 -3.99 -12.48 -4.52
N ALA A 33 -3.67 -12.30 -3.24
CA ALA A 33 -3.52 -13.42 -2.32
C ALA A 33 -4.83 -14.18 -2.13
N ILE A 34 -5.94 -13.46 -1.98
CA ILE A 34 -7.27 -14.04 -1.78
C ILE A 34 -7.75 -14.78 -3.04
N SER A 35 -7.43 -14.28 -4.25
CA SER A 35 -7.86 -14.88 -5.52
C SER A 35 -7.23 -16.24 -5.81
N TYR A 36 -6.14 -16.62 -5.13
CA TYR A 36 -5.51 -17.91 -5.32
C TYR A 36 -6.31 -19.05 -4.66
N ASN A 37 -6.77 -20.01 -5.46
CA ASN A 37 -7.57 -21.15 -5.01
C ASN A 37 -6.81 -22.48 -4.96
N GLY A 38 -5.50 -22.48 -5.24
CA GLY A 38 -4.66 -23.68 -5.18
C GLY A 38 -4.14 -23.99 -3.78
N ASN A 39 -3.45 -25.12 -3.64
CA ASN A 39 -2.78 -25.56 -2.40
C ASN A 39 -1.25 -25.67 -2.53
N ASP A 40 -0.71 -25.44 -3.72
CA ASP A 40 0.74 -25.43 -3.97
C ASP A 40 1.34 -24.12 -3.44
N ILE A 41 2.25 -24.25 -2.47
CA ILE A 41 2.90 -23.11 -1.81
C ILE A 41 3.88 -22.38 -2.72
N ASP A 42 4.57 -23.08 -3.61
CA ASP A 42 5.57 -22.49 -4.50
C ASP A 42 4.91 -21.72 -5.63
N GLN A 43 3.79 -22.25 -6.15
CA GLN A 43 2.93 -21.51 -7.07
C GLN A 43 2.38 -20.24 -6.42
N PHE A 44 1.93 -20.33 -5.16
CA PHE A 44 1.44 -19.17 -4.43
C PHE A 44 2.54 -18.12 -4.21
N ARG A 45 3.72 -18.52 -3.76
CA ARG A 45 4.89 -17.63 -3.58
C ARG A 45 5.28 -16.97 -4.91
N SER A 46 5.28 -17.71 -6.00
CA SER A 46 5.56 -17.21 -7.35
C SER A 46 4.53 -16.16 -7.79
N LEU A 47 3.23 -16.42 -7.56
CA LEU A 47 2.16 -15.47 -7.86
C LEU A 47 2.35 -14.14 -7.10
N ILE A 48 2.59 -14.21 -5.79
CA ILE A 48 2.80 -13.03 -4.95
C ILE A 48 4.06 -12.26 -5.36
N GLN A 49 5.15 -12.98 -5.70
CA GLN A 49 6.39 -12.37 -6.15
C GLN A 49 6.19 -11.64 -7.49
N LYS A 50 5.44 -12.22 -8.44
CA LYS A 50 5.05 -11.53 -9.68
C LYS A 50 4.25 -10.26 -9.40
N GLY A 51 3.25 -10.34 -8.53
CA GLY A 51 2.44 -9.17 -8.15
C GLY A 51 3.27 -8.05 -7.52
N LYS A 52 4.23 -8.39 -6.66
CA LYS A 52 5.21 -7.45 -6.12
C LYS A 52 6.01 -6.77 -7.23
N ASP A 53 6.56 -7.53 -8.17
CA ASP A 53 7.43 -6.98 -9.20
C ASP A 53 6.65 -6.07 -10.17
N ILE A 54 5.41 -6.47 -10.51
CA ILE A 54 4.47 -5.64 -11.29
C ILE A 54 4.25 -4.29 -10.60
N LEU A 55 3.89 -4.30 -9.31
CA LEU A 55 3.63 -3.07 -8.57
C LEU A 55 4.89 -2.19 -8.47
N LEU A 56 6.03 -2.76 -8.07
CA LEU A 56 7.27 -1.99 -7.89
C LEU A 56 7.82 -1.42 -9.20
N SER A 57 7.53 -2.05 -10.34
CA SER A 57 7.93 -1.54 -11.66
C SER A 57 7.17 -0.28 -12.11
N THR A 58 6.04 0.06 -11.48
CA THR A 58 5.17 1.17 -11.92
C THR A 58 5.84 2.53 -11.78
N ARG A 59 6.33 2.87 -10.57
CA ARG A 59 6.93 4.15 -10.22
C ARG A 59 8.07 3.91 -9.24
N PRO A 60 9.29 3.60 -9.72
CA PRO A 60 10.40 3.12 -8.87
C PRO A 60 10.88 4.14 -7.82
N THR A 61 10.61 5.43 -8.02
CA THR A 61 10.95 6.50 -7.06
C THR A 61 9.90 6.69 -5.96
N ALA A 62 8.75 6.01 -6.03
CA ALA A 62 7.70 6.10 -5.02
C ALA A 62 8.05 5.25 -3.79
N VAL A 63 8.81 5.82 -2.85
CA VAL A 63 9.22 5.13 -1.61
C VAL A 63 8.03 4.61 -0.80
N SER A 64 6.90 5.32 -0.81
CA SER A 64 5.68 4.87 -0.12
C SER A 64 5.12 3.57 -0.70
N LEU A 65 5.20 3.39 -2.02
CA LEU A 65 4.82 2.15 -2.71
C LEU A 65 5.74 1.00 -2.27
N TRP A 66 7.04 1.24 -2.31
CA TRP A 66 8.04 0.26 -1.87
C TRP A 66 7.80 -0.18 -0.42
N ASN A 67 7.61 0.78 0.49
CA ASN A 67 7.34 0.52 1.90
C ASN A 67 6.04 -0.28 2.10
N ALA A 68 4.98 0.00 1.33
CA ALA A 68 3.72 -0.72 1.41
C ALA A 68 3.90 -2.19 1.03
N VAL A 69 4.47 -2.45 -0.15
CA VAL A 69 4.71 -3.80 -0.67
C VAL A 69 5.58 -4.61 0.30
N HIS A 70 6.66 -4.03 0.81
CA HIS A 70 7.53 -4.71 1.76
C HIS A 70 6.87 -4.92 3.14
N SER A 71 5.99 -4.01 3.57
CA SER A 71 5.23 -4.17 4.83
C SER A 71 4.21 -5.31 4.72
N VAL A 72 3.52 -5.41 3.58
CA VAL A 72 2.55 -6.49 3.32
C VAL A 72 3.23 -7.85 3.28
N LEU A 73 4.39 -7.93 2.62
CA LEU A 73 5.15 -9.16 2.44
C LEU A 73 6.14 -9.45 3.57
N LYS A 74 6.01 -8.76 4.70
CA LYS A 74 6.85 -9.01 5.87
C LYS A 74 6.59 -10.41 6.43
N ASN A 75 7.66 -11.15 6.70
CA ASN A 75 7.65 -12.50 7.29
C ASN A 75 7.01 -13.62 6.43
N VAL A 76 6.71 -13.38 5.15
CA VAL A 76 6.08 -14.42 4.28
C VAL A 76 6.93 -15.68 4.08
N LYS A 77 8.24 -15.61 4.34
CA LYS A 77 9.16 -16.75 4.24
C LYS A 77 9.09 -17.72 5.42
N ASN A 78 8.39 -17.36 6.50
CA ASN A 78 8.37 -18.13 7.75
C ASN A 78 7.21 -19.14 7.83
N PHE A 79 6.44 -19.29 6.75
CA PHE A 79 5.23 -20.10 6.70
C PHE A 79 5.28 -20.98 5.46
N ASP A 80 4.70 -22.18 5.55
CA ASP A 80 4.74 -23.18 4.48
C ASP A 80 3.35 -23.63 4.00
N SER A 81 2.28 -23.09 4.60
CA SER A 81 0.90 -23.31 4.16
C SER A 81 0.34 -22.12 3.39
N VAL A 82 -0.34 -22.38 2.26
CA VAL A 82 -1.03 -21.34 1.47
C VAL A 82 -2.00 -20.53 2.34
N ASP A 83 -2.75 -21.19 3.22
CA ASP A 83 -3.74 -20.53 4.08
C ASP A 83 -3.07 -19.63 5.11
N GLU A 84 -1.94 -20.06 5.68
CA GLU A 84 -1.17 -19.26 6.63
C GLU A 84 -0.60 -18.00 5.96
N LEU A 85 0.01 -18.13 4.78
CA LEU A 85 0.52 -16.96 4.06
C LEU A 85 -0.60 -16.03 3.61
N LYS A 86 -1.72 -16.57 3.12
CA LYS A 86 -2.88 -15.78 2.70
C LYS A 86 -3.42 -14.95 3.88
N SER A 87 -3.54 -15.59 5.05
CA SER A 87 -3.94 -14.94 6.30
C SER A 87 -2.95 -13.85 6.72
N LEU A 88 -1.64 -14.15 6.68
CA LEU A 88 -0.58 -13.20 7.00
C LEU A 88 -0.60 -11.97 6.08
N ILE A 89 -0.64 -12.18 4.77
CA ILE A 89 -0.65 -11.10 3.76
C ILE A 89 -1.88 -10.21 3.97
N THR A 90 -3.05 -10.83 4.14
CA THR A 90 -4.31 -10.12 4.40
C THR A 90 -4.20 -9.25 5.65
N LYS A 91 -3.74 -9.84 6.75
CA LYS A 91 -3.54 -9.13 8.03
C LYS A 91 -2.55 -7.97 7.89
N ASN A 92 -1.42 -8.18 7.21
CA ASN A 92 -0.41 -7.15 7.03
C ASN A 92 -0.92 -6.00 6.17
N ALA A 93 -1.66 -6.29 5.10
CA ALA A 93 -2.30 -5.28 4.24
C ALA A 93 -3.32 -4.45 5.01
N ASP A 94 -4.25 -5.09 5.72
CA ASP A 94 -5.27 -4.39 6.50
C ASP A 94 -4.64 -3.51 7.59
N ASN A 95 -3.63 -4.02 8.28
CA ASN A 95 -2.88 -3.27 9.28
C ASN A 95 -2.13 -2.08 8.67
N PHE A 96 -1.48 -2.26 7.52
CA PHE A 96 -0.81 -1.17 6.81
C PHE A 96 -1.79 -0.07 6.39
N ILE A 97 -2.92 -0.44 5.78
CA ILE A 97 -3.95 0.49 5.32
C ILE A 97 -4.54 1.26 6.50
N SER A 98 -4.88 0.56 7.59
CA SER A 98 -5.40 1.18 8.81
C SER A 98 -4.40 2.17 9.41
N LYS A 99 -3.15 1.75 9.62
CA LYS A 99 -2.09 2.61 10.14
C LYS A 99 -1.76 3.79 9.22
N SER A 100 -1.83 3.61 7.90
CA SER A 100 -1.62 4.68 6.93
C SER A 100 -2.69 5.77 7.06
N ARG A 101 -3.97 5.39 7.23
CA ARG A 101 -5.07 6.35 7.44
C ARG A 101 -4.92 7.06 8.79
N GLU A 102 -4.62 6.29 9.83
CA GLU A 102 -4.45 6.83 11.18
C GLU A 102 -3.27 7.79 11.28
N ALA A 103 -2.16 7.50 10.60
CA ALA A 103 -1.00 8.40 10.55
C ALA A 103 -1.37 9.77 9.96
N VAL A 104 -2.20 9.82 8.92
CA VAL A 104 -2.66 11.11 8.33
C VAL A 104 -3.47 11.90 9.36
N ARG A 105 -4.38 11.25 10.09
CA ARG A 105 -5.18 11.88 11.16
C ARG A 105 -4.29 12.47 12.26
N ILE A 106 -3.35 11.67 12.76
CA ILE A 106 -2.41 12.10 13.82
C ILE A 106 -1.53 13.25 13.34
N ILE A 107 -1.04 13.21 12.09
CA ILE A 107 -0.27 14.32 11.50
C ILE A 107 -1.10 15.60 11.50
N GLY A 108 -2.37 15.54 11.09
CA GLY A 108 -3.28 16.69 11.12
C GLY A 108 -3.47 17.25 12.53
N GLU A 109 -3.72 16.40 13.53
CA GLU A 109 -3.89 16.82 14.93
C GLU A 109 -2.64 17.46 15.53
N ILE A 110 -1.45 16.95 15.19
CA ILE A 110 -0.18 17.52 15.65
C ILE A 110 0.12 18.81 14.90
N GLY A 111 -0.10 18.84 13.59
CA GLY A 111 0.15 19.98 12.71
C GLY A 111 -0.75 21.18 13.01
N ALA A 112 -2.03 20.95 13.27
CA ALA A 112 -3.01 21.99 13.60
C ALA A 112 -2.60 22.82 14.83
N LYS A 113 -1.86 22.23 15.79
CA LYS A 113 -1.32 22.92 16.98
C LYS A 113 -0.22 23.93 16.65
N ARG A 114 0.24 24.01 15.40
CA ARG A 114 1.27 24.95 14.92
C ARG A 114 0.71 26.11 14.11
N ILE A 115 -0.60 26.08 13.83
CA ILE A 115 -1.29 27.08 13.02
C ILE A 115 -2.14 27.93 13.97
N ASN A 116 -2.02 29.24 13.86
CA ASN A 116 -2.80 30.19 14.63
C ASN A 116 -3.91 30.82 13.78
N SER A 117 -4.91 31.38 14.45
CA SER A 117 -5.95 32.15 13.79
C SER A 117 -5.33 33.36 13.08
N GLY A 118 -5.66 33.53 11.80
CA GLY A 118 -5.14 34.61 10.96
C GLY A 118 -3.90 34.25 10.13
N ASP A 119 -3.31 33.08 10.33
CA ASP A 119 -2.17 32.63 9.51
C ASP A 119 -2.58 32.42 8.05
N CYS A 120 -1.74 32.88 7.11
CA CYS A 120 -1.84 32.55 5.71
C CYS A 120 -0.85 31.41 5.39
N ILE A 121 -1.36 30.27 4.93
CA ILE A 121 -0.56 29.06 4.69
C ILE A 121 -0.38 28.85 3.19
N LEU A 122 0.87 28.86 2.74
CA LEU A 122 1.25 28.39 1.41
C LEU A 122 1.54 26.90 1.45
N THR A 123 0.97 26.15 0.52
CA THR A 123 1.27 24.72 0.30
C THR A 123 1.69 24.48 -1.15
N HIS A 124 2.25 23.31 -1.42
CA HIS A 124 2.65 22.89 -2.76
C HIS A 124 2.10 21.51 -3.08
N CYS A 125 1.59 21.34 -4.31
CA CYS A 125 0.92 20.13 -4.78
C CYS A 125 -0.37 19.79 -3.99
N ASN A 126 -0.84 18.55 -4.08
CA ASN A 126 -2.05 18.04 -3.41
C ASN A 126 -1.67 16.90 -2.45
N SER A 127 -1.09 17.28 -1.30
CA SER A 127 -0.69 16.34 -0.25
C SER A 127 -1.83 16.15 0.75
N LYS A 128 -2.35 14.93 0.89
CA LYS A 128 -3.37 14.62 1.89
C LYS A 128 -2.89 14.91 3.32
N ALA A 129 -1.62 14.62 3.64
CA ALA A 129 -1.08 14.90 4.97
C ALA A 129 -1.01 16.40 5.31
N ALA A 130 -0.97 17.29 4.31
CA ALA A 130 -0.98 18.73 4.52
C ALA A 130 -2.40 19.33 4.48
N LEU A 131 -3.37 18.65 3.86
CA LEU A 131 -4.73 19.14 3.63
C LEU A 131 -5.79 18.51 4.54
N SER A 132 -5.41 17.55 5.39
CA SER A 132 -6.34 16.79 6.26
C SER A 132 -6.19 17.18 7.72
#